data_AF-A0A949HNM6-F1
#
_entry.id   AF-A0A949HNM6-F1
#
_cell.length_a   1.000
_cell.length_b   1.000
_cell.length_c   1.000
_cell.angle_alpha   90.00
_cell.angle_beta   90.00
_cell.angle_gamma   90.00
#
_symmetry.space_group_name_H-M   'P 1'
#
loop_
_entity.id
_entity.type
_entity.pdbx_description
1 polymer ?
#
loop_
_entity_poly.entity_id
_entity_poly.type
_entity_poly.pdbx_seq_one_letter_code
_entity_poly.pdbx_strand_id
1 'polypeptide(L)'
;MGVKFLIEGEGQRTGRIEGFVNQAKLWRLSAGADKDAIDHARSLWNHVVDQGGELQIADLGSIDGEDSDLKKTVCEALVTLCSLADEVFAGVGISPADENHDEVDFWLRCQSQLISDPEVNFPSRLGSNLCSQIRKDLLRVLPKAQPPLFGLSTRSLTNYICLAPPVDIPVNWYQGFRMSGDNKCNMLLVPWPFEVTPSQIVSINEIDTGDRVGWFGYKPDSDLDEELIKVIEELVANSEREVGQVDIVILPETSVTPQQYKKVKEILARRGISLIAGVCEQCIKDAENVEARLGKNYAAMYFAPSENAQVDSEVAGYDIFQHKHHRWKIDERQIETYGIATQLNPQGIWWEGISLTERALNFFALRDWLCSCVLICEDLARIDPAGQFVRAVAPDLVIALLFDGPQIQTRWPAYHATVLADDPGSSVLTLSCLGMTRLSRPRNMKDSDIHESSRVVGMWRDPRKGHVQIKIPTDKAAALLTITRFESLGATADGRSNDQLMGGPVFSSLFYIGLKPR
;
A
#
# COMPACT_ATOMS: atom_id res chain seq x y z
N MET A 1 -5.08 -33.37 -1.96
CA MET A 1 -4.30 -34.11 -2.98
C MET A 1 -3.07 -33.35 -3.49
N GLY A 2 -2.86 -32.07 -3.16
CA GLY A 2 -1.57 -31.41 -3.39
C GLY A 2 -0.54 -31.77 -2.31
N VAL A 3 0.76 -31.61 -2.61
CA VAL A 3 1.95 -31.76 -1.74
C VAL A 3 2.60 -33.14 -1.67
N LYS A 4 1.88 -34.27 -1.68
CA LYS A 4 2.53 -35.59 -1.51
C LYS A 4 3.49 -35.96 -2.66
N PHE A 5 3.20 -35.51 -3.88
CA PHE A 5 4.00 -35.81 -5.07
C PHE A 5 5.31 -35.02 -5.20
N LEU A 6 5.48 -33.93 -4.42
CA LEU A 6 6.74 -33.18 -4.41
C LEU A 6 7.74 -33.66 -3.35
N ILE A 7 7.29 -34.47 -2.37
CA ILE A 7 8.06 -34.83 -1.16
C ILE A 7 8.52 -36.30 -1.15
N GLU A 8 8.06 -37.16 -2.05
CA GLU A 8 8.54 -38.56 -2.09
C GLU A 8 9.93 -38.66 -2.77
N GLY A 9 10.93 -38.55 -1.92
CA GLY A 9 12.34 -38.88 -2.15
C GLY A 9 13.06 -38.82 -0.80
N GLU A 10 13.04 -39.92 -0.04
CA GLU A 10 13.84 -40.06 1.17
C GLU A 10 15.33 -39.86 0.80
N GLY A 11 15.87 -38.66 1.05
CA GLY A 11 17.30 -38.38 0.93
C GLY A 11 17.73 -37.03 0.35
N GLN A 12 16.85 -36.25 -0.29
CA GLN A 12 17.25 -34.96 -0.88
C GLN A 12 16.18 -33.87 -0.68
N ARG A 13 16.11 -33.30 0.52
CA ARG A 13 15.26 -32.12 0.79
C ARG A 13 15.78 -30.81 0.18
N THR A 14 16.97 -30.80 -0.43
CA THR A 14 17.61 -29.57 -0.95
C THR A 14 17.72 -29.52 -2.48
N GLY A 15 17.58 -30.65 -3.20
CA GLY A 15 17.90 -30.70 -4.64
C GLY A 15 16.79 -30.27 -5.61
N ARG A 16 15.51 -30.27 -5.18
CA ARG A 16 14.38 -29.91 -6.07
C ARG A 16 14.21 -28.40 -6.24
N ILE A 17 14.55 -27.61 -5.22
CA ILE A 17 14.48 -26.14 -5.26
C ILE A 17 15.59 -25.58 -6.16
N GLU A 18 16.83 -26.09 -6.04
CA GLU A 18 17.94 -25.71 -6.92
C GLU A 18 17.63 -25.94 -8.41
N GLY A 19 16.91 -27.02 -8.73
CA GLY A 19 16.46 -27.32 -10.10
C GLY A 19 15.56 -26.23 -10.67
N PHE A 20 14.54 -25.79 -9.91
CA PHE A 20 13.63 -24.74 -10.34
C PHE A 20 14.30 -23.37 -10.45
N VAL A 21 15.16 -23.02 -9.48
CA VAL A 21 15.91 -21.75 -9.50
C VAL A 21 16.83 -21.68 -10.72
N ASN A 22 17.53 -22.77 -11.04
CA ASN A 22 18.37 -22.84 -12.23
C ASN A 22 17.57 -22.72 -13.53
N GLN A 23 16.43 -23.42 -13.63
CA GLN A 23 15.54 -23.30 -14.80
C GLN A 23 14.94 -21.90 -14.92
N ALA A 24 14.54 -21.28 -13.81
CA ALA A 24 14.03 -19.91 -13.80
C ALA A 24 15.09 -18.90 -14.25
N LYS A 25 16.33 -19.05 -13.78
CA LYS A 25 17.48 -18.27 -14.26
C LYS A 25 17.68 -18.41 -15.76
N LEU A 26 17.66 -19.64 -16.29
CA LEU A 26 17.73 -19.86 -17.74
C LEU A 26 16.56 -19.20 -18.49
N TRP A 27 15.36 -19.13 -17.90
CA TRP A 27 14.23 -18.40 -18.50
C TRP A 27 14.55 -16.92 -18.59
N ARG A 28 15.02 -16.30 -17.51
CA ARG A 28 15.33 -14.88 -17.51
C ARG A 28 16.40 -14.54 -18.55
N LEU A 29 17.44 -15.36 -18.65
CA LEU A 29 18.49 -15.22 -19.66
C LEU A 29 17.96 -15.34 -21.11
N SER A 30 16.84 -16.05 -21.33
CA SER A 30 16.21 -16.17 -22.65
C SER A 30 15.51 -14.90 -23.12
N ALA A 31 15.17 -14.00 -22.20
CA ALA A 31 14.51 -12.75 -22.54
C ALA A 31 15.38 -11.83 -23.43
N GLY A 32 16.71 -11.96 -23.37
CA GLY A 32 17.67 -11.19 -24.17
C GLY A 32 18.18 -11.87 -25.43
N ALA A 33 18.02 -13.19 -25.54
CA ALA A 33 18.60 -13.98 -26.61
C ALA A 33 17.53 -14.59 -27.51
N ASP A 34 17.69 -14.47 -28.83
CA ASP A 34 16.93 -15.20 -29.85
C ASP A 34 17.34 -16.69 -29.87
N LYS A 35 17.35 -17.33 -28.71
CA LYS A 35 17.83 -18.70 -28.45
C LYS A 35 16.79 -19.46 -27.64
N ASP A 36 16.73 -20.78 -27.87
CA ASP A 36 15.84 -21.78 -27.26
C ASP A 36 15.99 -21.97 -25.74
N ALA A 37 16.06 -20.89 -24.97
CA ALA A 37 15.97 -20.97 -23.52
C ALA A 37 14.49 -20.94 -23.10
N ILE A 38 13.82 -22.05 -23.38
CA ILE A 38 13.30 -23.00 -22.38
C ILE A 38 12.46 -24.05 -23.13
N ASP A 39 13.11 -25.14 -23.51
CA ASP A 39 12.40 -26.30 -24.08
C ASP A 39 11.51 -26.98 -23.04
N HIS A 40 11.86 -26.89 -21.76
CA HIS A 40 11.10 -27.55 -20.70
C HIS A 40 9.72 -26.91 -20.46
N ALA A 41 9.63 -25.60 -20.17
CA ALA A 41 8.35 -24.91 -20.05
C ALA A 41 7.57 -24.92 -21.36
N ARG A 42 8.23 -24.80 -22.52
CA ARG A 42 7.57 -24.95 -23.82
C ARG A 42 6.95 -26.34 -23.97
N SER A 43 7.68 -27.40 -23.61
CA SER A 43 7.17 -28.77 -23.62
C SER A 43 6.01 -28.97 -22.64
N LEU A 44 6.10 -28.42 -21.43
CA LEU A 44 5.02 -28.49 -20.45
C LEU A 44 3.77 -27.74 -20.95
N TRP A 45 3.95 -26.55 -21.54
CA TRP A 45 2.85 -25.77 -22.10
C TRP A 45 2.20 -26.48 -23.28
N ASN A 46 2.98 -27.00 -24.22
CA ASN A 46 2.46 -27.79 -25.33
C ASN A 46 1.70 -29.01 -24.82
N HIS A 47 2.20 -29.70 -23.80
CA HIS A 47 1.48 -30.82 -23.19
C HIS A 47 0.12 -30.40 -22.62
N VAL A 48 0.05 -29.28 -21.91
CA VAL A 48 -1.22 -28.73 -21.38
C VAL A 48 -2.18 -28.37 -22.52
N VAL A 49 -1.70 -27.70 -23.56
CA VAL A 49 -2.54 -27.26 -24.68
C VAL A 49 -3.00 -28.44 -25.54
N ASP A 50 -2.09 -29.33 -25.91
CA ASP A 50 -2.34 -30.42 -26.85
C ASP A 50 -3.13 -31.56 -26.23
N GLN A 51 -2.88 -31.87 -24.95
CA GLN A 51 -3.54 -33.00 -24.26
C GLN A 51 -4.62 -32.56 -23.26
N GLY A 52 -4.52 -31.34 -22.73
CA GLY A 52 -5.46 -30.82 -21.74
C GLY A 52 -6.55 -29.91 -22.32
N GLY A 53 -6.49 -29.56 -23.61
CA GLY A 53 -7.38 -28.55 -24.21
C GLY A 53 -8.88 -28.87 -24.15
N GLU A 54 -9.25 -30.15 -24.10
CA GLU A 54 -10.65 -30.60 -24.01
C GLU A 54 -11.11 -30.91 -22.58
N LEU A 55 -10.18 -30.96 -21.61
CA LEU A 55 -10.50 -31.26 -20.22
C LEU A 55 -11.18 -30.07 -19.56
N GLN A 56 -12.29 -30.32 -18.86
CA GLN A 56 -12.86 -29.30 -17.97
C GLN A 56 -12.00 -29.17 -16.72
N ILE A 57 -11.76 -27.93 -16.28
CA ILE A 57 -10.98 -27.66 -15.05
C ILE A 57 -11.59 -28.38 -13.83
N ALA A 58 -12.92 -28.49 -13.78
CA ALA A 58 -13.62 -29.20 -12.70
C ALA A 58 -13.23 -30.70 -12.62
N ASP A 59 -12.90 -31.32 -13.76
CA ASP A 59 -12.57 -32.74 -13.85
C ASP A 59 -11.12 -33.04 -13.45
N LEU A 60 -10.24 -32.02 -13.41
CA LEU A 60 -8.88 -32.15 -12.91
C LEU A 60 -8.83 -32.37 -11.39
N GLY A 61 -9.90 -32.03 -10.67
CA GLY A 61 -10.00 -32.22 -9.22
C GLY A 61 -10.29 -33.66 -8.79
N SER A 62 -10.83 -34.49 -9.68
CA SER A 62 -11.08 -35.91 -9.46
C SER A 62 -10.14 -36.74 -10.35
N ILE A 63 -8.98 -37.09 -9.79
CA ILE A 63 -7.98 -37.92 -10.50
C ILE A 63 -8.50 -39.35 -10.69
N ASP A 64 -9.60 -39.73 -10.05
CA ASP A 64 -10.23 -41.04 -10.20
C ASP A 64 -11.11 -41.10 -11.48
N GLY A 65 -11.10 -42.25 -12.17
CA GLY A 65 -11.97 -42.54 -13.32
C GLY A 65 -11.23 -42.72 -14.66
N GLU A 66 -11.99 -42.66 -15.76
CA GLU A 66 -11.43 -42.62 -17.12
C GLU A 66 -10.52 -41.38 -17.26
N ASP A 67 -9.42 -41.56 -17.99
CA ASP A 67 -8.37 -40.56 -18.23
C ASP A 67 -7.60 -40.09 -16.98
N SER A 68 -7.60 -40.87 -15.89
CA SER A 68 -6.86 -40.57 -14.65
C SER A 68 -5.38 -40.21 -14.87
N ASP A 69 -4.66 -40.97 -15.71
CA ASP A 69 -3.26 -40.72 -16.05
C ASP A 69 -3.07 -39.40 -16.82
N LEU A 70 -3.97 -39.10 -17.76
CA LEU A 70 -3.95 -37.85 -18.52
C LEU A 70 -4.21 -36.65 -17.59
N LYS A 71 -5.28 -36.72 -16.78
CA LYS A 71 -5.62 -35.68 -15.80
C LYS A 71 -4.48 -35.42 -14.84
N LYS A 72 -3.82 -36.48 -14.36
CA LYS A 72 -2.63 -36.39 -13.50
C LYS A 72 -1.48 -35.67 -14.21
N THR A 73 -1.16 -36.06 -15.44
CA THR A 73 -0.04 -35.49 -16.19
C THR A 73 -0.27 -34.01 -16.53
N VAL A 74 -1.49 -33.64 -16.94
CA VAL A 74 -1.88 -32.25 -17.19
C VAL A 74 -1.82 -31.42 -15.90
N CYS A 75 -2.30 -31.97 -14.77
CA CYS A 75 -2.23 -31.30 -13.47
C CYS A 75 -0.77 -31.08 -13.03
N GLU A 76 0.08 -32.09 -13.16
CA GLU A 76 1.52 -31.99 -12.88
C GLU A 76 2.19 -30.92 -13.75
N ALA A 77 1.86 -30.85 -15.05
CA ALA A 77 2.38 -29.83 -15.95
C ALA A 77 1.94 -28.42 -15.55
N LEU A 78 0.65 -28.22 -15.21
CA LEU A 78 0.12 -26.93 -14.75
C LEU A 78 0.79 -26.44 -13.47
N VAL A 79 0.92 -27.30 -12.46
CA VAL A 79 1.57 -26.94 -11.18
C VAL A 79 3.06 -26.64 -11.38
N THR A 80 3.73 -27.41 -12.24
CA THR A 80 5.14 -27.19 -12.57
C THR A 80 5.35 -25.88 -13.31
N LEU A 81 4.50 -25.56 -14.29
CA LEU A 81 4.52 -24.28 -15.00
C LEU A 81 4.28 -23.10 -14.07
N CYS A 82 3.31 -23.22 -13.16
CA CYS A 82 3.01 -22.18 -12.17
C CYS A 82 4.22 -21.93 -11.25
N SER A 83 4.85 -23.00 -10.78
CA SER A 83 6.03 -22.92 -9.90
C SER A 83 7.22 -22.30 -10.62
N LEU A 84 7.48 -22.71 -11.85
CA LEU A 84 8.57 -22.18 -12.66
C LEU A 84 8.35 -20.69 -13.00
N ALA A 85 7.13 -20.33 -13.41
CA ALA A 85 6.78 -18.93 -13.67
C ALA A 85 6.95 -18.07 -12.41
N ASP A 86 6.50 -18.54 -11.25
CA ASP A 86 6.67 -17.85 -9.98
C ASP A 86 8.14 -17.56 -9.67
N GLU A 87 9.02 -18.56 -9.76
CA GLU A 87 10.47 -18.38 -9.54
C GLU A 87 11.11 -17.41 -10.55
N VAL A 88 10.63 -17.37 -11.80
CA VAL A 88 11.13 -16.41 -12.81
C VAL A 88 10.93 -14.97 -12.36
N PHE A 89 9.87 -14.66 -11.62
CA PHE A 89 9.59 -13.30 -11.17
C PHE A 89 10.15 -12.98 -9.78
N ALA A 90 11.00 -13.84 -9.19
CA ALA A 90 11.61 -13.55 -7.89
C ALA A 90 12.37 -12.22 -7.89
N GLY A 91 12.02 -11.32 -6.95
CA GLY A 91 12.57 -9.97 -6.82
C GLY A 91 11.93 -8.90 -7.70
N VAL A 92 11.08 -9.28 -8.67
CA VAL A 92 10.31 -8.33 -9.50
C VAL A 92 9.39 -7.50 -8.62
N GLY A 93 9.29 -6.21 -8.90
CA GLY A 93 8.52 -5.26 -8.10
C GLY A 93 9.33 -4.58 -6.99
N ILE A 94 10.38 -5.21 -6.47
CA ILE A 94 11.17 -4.67 -5.35
C ILE A 94 12.55 -4.20 -5.81
N SER A 95 13.21 -4.97 -6.70
CA SER A 95 14.54 -4.66 -7.23
C SER A 95 14.54 -4.02 -8.62
N PRO A 96 15.25 -2.89 -8.82
CA PRO A 96 15.48 -2.34 -10.15
C PRO A 96 16.42 -3.28 -10.92
N ALA A 97 16.38 -3.16 -12.24
CA ALA A 97 17.38 -3.77 -13.09
C ALA A 97 18.78 -3.25 -12.67
N ASP A 98 19.68 -4.15 -12.27
CA ASP A 98 21.11 -3.82 -12.20
C ASP A 98 21.68 -4.01 -13.62
N GLU A 99 22.25 -2.95 -14.19
CA GLU A 99 22.83 -2.96 -15.53
C GLU A 99 23.99 -3.95 -15.67
N ASN A 100 24.60 -4.37 -14.56
CA ASN A 100 25.66 -5.37 -14.54
C ASN A 100 25.15 -6.81 -14.38
N HIS A 101 23.83 -7.02 -14.41
CA HIS A 101 23.24 -8.34 -14.29
C HIS A 101 23.12 -9.03 -15.65
N ASP A 102 23.52 -10.30 -15.74
CA ASP A 102 23.35 -11.14 -16.94
C ASP A 102 21.86 -11.26 -17.39
N GLU A 103 20.91 -10.83 -16.56
CA GLU A 103 19.46 -10.92 -16.75
C GLU A 103 18.84 -9.53 -17.07
N VAL A 104 19.65 -8.51 -17.39
CA VAL A 104 19.22 -7.12 -17.56
C VAL A 104 18.03 -6.98 -18.51
N ASP A 105 18.00 -7.71 -19.62
CA ASP A 105 16.90 -7.67 -20.60
C ASP A 105 15.56 -8.15 -20.00
N PHE A 106 15.60 -9.17 -19.14
CA PHE A 106 14.40 -9.62 -18.42
C PHE A 106 13.87 -8.55 -17.48
N TRP A 107 14.76 -7.93 -16.70
CA TRP A 107 14.41 -6.89 -15.75
C TRP A 107 13.86 -5.64 -16.45
N LEU A 108 14.50 -5.19 -17.53
CA LEU A 108 14.02 -4.08 -18.35
C LEU A 108 12.63 -4.36 -18.96
N ARG A 109 12.40 -5.60 -19.44
CA ARG A 109 11.07 -6.00 -19.93
C ARG A 109 10.02 -5.96 -18.82
N CYS A 110 10.30 -6.54 -17.65
CA CYS A 110 9.40 -6.48 -16.50
C CYS A 110 9.10 -5.03 -16.10
N GLN A 111 10.14 -4.20 -16.02
CA GLN A 111 10.02 -2.79 -15.71
C GLN A 111 9.12 -2.08 -16.72
N SER A 112 9.27 -2.31 -18.03
CA SER A 112 8.41 -1.72 -19.07
C SER A 112 6.94 -2.17 -18.98
N GLN A 113 6.71 -3.40 -18.51
CA GLN A 113 5.36 -3.94 -18.30
C GLN A 113 4.69 -3.37 -17.05
N LEU A 114 5.49 -3.04 -16.04
CA LEU A 114 5.03 -2.40 -14.80
C LEU A 114 4.87 -0.88 -14.99
N ILE A 115 5.81 -0.23 -15.67
CA ILE A 115 5.91 1.21 -15.95
C ILE A 115 5.60 1.41 -17.44
N SER A 116 4.32 1.53 -17.77
CA SER A 116 3.90 1.49 -19.17
C SER A 116 4.00 2.83 -19.94
N ASP A 117 4.61 3.89 -19.40
CA ASP A 117 4.88 5.13 -20.15
C ASP A 117 6.38 5.49 -20.13
N PRO A 118 7.12 5.21 -21.22
CA PRO A 118 8.55 5.48 -21.33
C PRO A 118 8.92 6.97 -21.34
N GLU A 119 7.98 7.88 -21.63
CA GLU A 119 8.26 9.31 -21.69
C GLU A 119 8.11 10.01 -20.32
N VAL A 120 7.43 9.38 -19.34
CA VAL A 120 7.06 10.07 -18.09
C VAL A 120 7.33 9.27 -16.80
N ASN A 121 7.88 8.05 -16.84
CA ASN A 121 8.02 7.19 -15.63
C ASN A 121 6.70 6.94 -14.88
N PHE A 122 5.54 7.05 -15.56
CA PHE A 122 4.22 6.79 -14.98
C PHE A 122 3.58 5.52 -15.54
N PRO A 123 2.78 4.78 -14.75
CA PRO A 123 1.98 3.66 -15.23
C PRO A 123 0.95 4.09 -16.29
N SER A 124 0.60 3.19 -17.21
CA SER A 124 -0.48 3.47 -18.18
C SER A 124 -1.79 3.80 -17.46
N ARG A 125 -2.70 4.53 -18.12
CA ARG A 125 -4.09 4.70 -17.64
C ARG A 125 -4.79 3.38 -17.29
N LEU A 126 -4.33 2.27 -17.85
CA LEU A 126 -4.84 0.93 -17.59
C LEU A 126 -4.09 0.19 -16.48
N GLY A 127 -3.09 0.80 -15.81
CA GLY A 127 -2.28 0.20 -14.75
C GLY A 127 -1.23 -0.81 -15.21
N SER A 128 -0.46 -1.36 -14.28
CA SER A 128 0.59 -2.37 -14.44
C SER A 128 0.02 -3.77 -14.69
N ASN A 129 0.76 -4.58 -15.47
CA ASN A 129 0.48 -6.01 -15.68
C ASN A 129 1.72 -6.71 -16.28
N LEU A 130 2.22 -7.76 -15.62
CA LEU A 130 3.35 -8.57 -16.08
C LEU A 130 2.96 -9.57 -17.19
N CYS A 131 1.67 -9.79 -17.45
CA CYS A 131 1.21 -10.68 -18.51
C CYS A 131 0.58 -9.88 -19.66
N SER A 132 1.39 -9.49 -20.65
CA SER A 132 0.94 -8.65 -21.78
C SER A 132 -0.10 -9.31 -22.70
N GLN A 133 -0.23 -10.63 -22.67
CA GLN A 133 -1.19 -11.38 -23.48
C GLN A 133 -2.62 -11.34 -22.92
N ILE A 134 -2.77 -10.99 -21.64
CA ILE A 134 -4.08 -10.90 -20.97
C ILE A 134 -4.49 -9.43 -20.87
N ARG A 135 -5.73 -9.13 -21.25
CA ARG A 135 -6.25 -7.76 -21.10
C ARG A 135 -6.36 -7.40 -19.62
N LYS A 136 -5.89 -6.20 -19.29
CA LYS A 136 -5.78 -5.68 -17.92
C LYS A 136 -7.14 -5.54 -17.19
N ASP A 137 -8.24 -5.48 -17.91
CA ASP A 137 -9.61 -5.40 -17.39
C ASP A 137 -10.22 -6.77 -17.09
N LEU A 138 -9.64 -7.85 -17.60
CA LEU A 138 -10.09 -9.22 -17.32
C LEU A 138 -9.34 -9.80 -16.11
N LEU A 139 -8.02 -9.71 -16.12
CA LEU A 139 -7.12 -10.34 -15.17
C LEU A 139 -5.79 -9.60 -15.17
N ARG A 140 -5.10 -9.57 -14.03
CA ARG A 140 -3.76 -8.97 -13.93
C ARG A 140 -2.81 -9.92 -13.24
N VAL A 141 -1.59 -9.98 -13.76
CA VAL A 141 -0.45 -10.57 -13.05
C VAL A 141 0.38 -9.43 -12.51
N LEU A 142 0.52 -9.37 -11.20
CA LEU A 142 1.28 -8.33 -10.49
C LEU A 142 2.36 -8.97 -9.64
N PRO A 143 3.43 -8.23 -9.30
CA PRO A 143 4.35 -8.67 -8.28
C PRO A 143 3.64 -8.90 -6.95
N LYS A 144 4.16 -9.82 -6.16
CA LYS A 144 3.73 -10.13 -4.80
C LYS A 144 4.91 -9.90 -3.87
N ALA A 145 4.67 -9.21 -2.76
CA ALA A 145 5.71 -8.95 -1.78
C ALA A 145 5.88 -10.10 -0.77
N GLN A 146 4.77 -10.75 -0.37
CA GLN A 146 4.84 -11.93 0.51
C GLN A 146 3.68 -12.91 0.26
N PRO A 147 3.89 -14.23 0.48
CA PRO A 147 2.79 -15.18 0.55
C PRO A 147 1.91 -14.92 1.79
N PRO A 148 0.60 -15.21 1.74
CA PRO A 148 -0.27 -15.06 2.89
C PRO A 148 0.17 -15.95 4.06
N LEU A 149 0.15 -15.41 5.28
CA LEU A 149 0.58 -16.12 6.50
C LEU A 149 -0.37 -17.24 6.94
N PHE A 150 -1.67 -17.09 6.67
CA PHE A 150 -2.70 -18.03 7.09
C PHE A 150 -3.68 -18.33 5.96
N GLY A 151 -4.25 -19.53 6.01
CA GLY A 151 -5.30 -19.96 5.09
C GLY A 151 -4.78 -20.44 3.74
N LEU A 152 -5.36 -21.54 3.26
CA LEU A 152 -5.08 -22.08 1.93
C LEU A 152 -5.95 -21.34 0.91
N SER A 153 -5.33 -20.55 0.04
CA SER A 153 -6.00 -19.84 -1.06
C SER A 153 -5.14 -19.86 -2.34
N THR A 154 -5.68 -19.40 -3.46
CA THR A 154 -4.88 -19.24 -4.70
C THR A 154 -3.66 -18.33 -4.48
N ARG A 155 -3.77 -17.37 -3.54
CA ARG A 155 -2.65 -16.50 -3.15
C ARG A 155 -1.53 -17.26 -2.43
N SER A 156 -1.78 -18.44 -1.87
CA SER A 156 -0.74 -19.25 -1.23
C SER A 156 0.05 -20.14 -2.21
N LEU A 157 -0.32 -20.20 -3.49
CA LEU A 157 0.36 -21.05 -4.48
C LEU A 157 1.70 -20.50 -4.96
N THR A 158 1.91 -19.19 -4.82
CA THR A 158 3.05 -18.46 -5.39
C THR A 158 3.70 -17.53 -4.38
N ASN A 159 5.02 -17.36 -4.48
CA ASN A 159 5.83 -16.48 -3.63
C ASN A 159 5.94 -15.05 -4.18
N TYR A 160 6.09 -14.89 -5.50
CA TYR A 160 6.60 -13.64 -6.11
C TYR A 160 5.63 -12.99 -7.09
N ILE A 161 4.64 -13.73 -7.58
CA ILE A 161 3.56 -13.19 -8.41
C ILE A 161 2.21 -13.40 -7.75
N CYS A 162 1.27 -12.52 -8.07
CA CYS A 162 -0.13 -12.71 -7.73
C CYS A 162 -1.00 -12.57 -8.97
N LEU A 163 -2.08 -13.36 -8.96
CA LEU A 163 -3.19 -13.16 -9.86
C LEU A 163 -4.19 -12.23 -9.17
N ALA A 164 -4.40 -11.05 -9.74
CA ALA A 164 -5.34 -10.08 -9.22
C ALA A 164 -6.64 -10.09 -10.04
N PRO A 165 -7.81 -10.00 -9.36
CA PRO A 165 -9.11 -10.08 -9.98
C PRO A 165 -9.41 -8.88 -10.90
N PRO A 166 -10.38 -9.00 -11.83
CA PRO A 166 -10.89 -7.88 -12.60
C PRO A 166 -11.58 -6.89 -11.65
N VAL A 167 -10.95 -5.75 -11.41
CA VAL A 167 -11.53 -4.65 -10.62
C VAL A 167 -11.33 -3.34 -11.38
N ASP A 168 -12.31 -2.45 -11.24
CA ASP A 168 -12.47 -1.22 -12.04
C ASP A 168 -11.51 -0.07 -11.69
N ILE A 169 -10.39 -0.34 -11.03
CA ILE A 169 -9.37 0.68 -10.76
C ILE A 169 -8.01 0.29 -11.37
N PRO A 170 -7.28 1.23 -11.98
CA PRO A 170 -5.88 1.02 -12.33
C PRO A 170 -5.07 0.69 -11.07
N VAL A 171 -4.17 -0.28 -11.23
CA VAL A 171 -3.17 -0.61 -10.21
C VAL A 171 -1.81 -0.29 -10.80
N ASN A 172 -1.01 0.44 -10.06
CA ASN A 172 0.18 1.08 -10.55
C ASN A 172 1.37 0.65 -9.71
N TRP A 173 2.47 0.30 -10.37
CA TRP A 173 3.69 -0.11 -9.71
C TRP A 173 4.80 0.89 -9.99
N TYR A 174 5.43 1.41 -8.94
CA TYR A 174 6.50 2.38 -9.03
C TYR A 174 7.80 1.79 -8.49
N GLN A 175 8.87 1.93 -9.27
CA GLN A 175 10.22 1.46 -8.96
C GLN A 175 11.22 2.60 -9.15
N GLY A 176 12.39 2.51 -8.50
CA GLY A 176 13.50 3.43 -8.71
C GLY A 176 13.67 4.54 -7.67
N PHE A 177 12.79 4.60 -6.65
CA PHE A 177 12.85 5.63 -5.60
C PHE A 177 13.18 5.00 -4.25
N ARG A 178 14.46 4.64 -4.07
CA ARG A 178 14.92 3.92 -2.89
C ARG A 178 15.62 4.85 -1.92
N MET A 179 15.19 4.80 -0.67
CA MET A 179 15.88 5.47 0.42
C MET A 179 17.16 4.70 0.76
N SER A 180 18.26 5.41 1.02
CA SER A 180 19.56 4.83 1.38
C SER A 180 19.50 4.05 2.71
N GLY A 181 20.30 2.98 2.83
CA GLY A 181 20.48 2.20 4.07
C GLY A 181 19.77 0.84 4.09
N ASP A 182 20.31 -0.08 4.89
CA ASP A 182 20.17 -1.50 4.56
C ASP A 182 18.92 -2.18 5.19
N ASN A 183 18.55 -1.86 6.43
CA ASN A 183 17.57 -2.69 7.18
C ASN A 183 16.63 -1.95 8.14
N LYS A 184 16.59 -0.61 8.10
CA LYS A 184 15.72 0.19 8.97
C LYS A 184 15.11 1.36 8.22
N CYS A 185 13.92 1.80 8.62
CA CYS A 185 13.26 2.99 8.09
C CYS A 185 12.79 3.88 9.26
N ASN A 186 13.23 5.14 9.26
CA ASN A 186 12.90 6.17 10.25
C ASN A 186 11.79 7.08 9.72
N MET A 187 10.61 6.95 10.29
CA MET A 187 9.37 7.62 9.85
C MET A 187 8.98 8.69 10.86
N LEU A 188 9.01 9.96 10.45
CA LEU A 188 8.50 11.07 11.25
C LEU A 188 6.99 11.24 11.01
N LEU A 189 6.19 10.90 12.01
CA LEU A 189 4.74 10.97 12.00
C LEU A 189 4.30 12.30 12.58
N VAL A 190 3.80 13.20 11.73
CA VAL A 190 3.38 14.54 12.12
C VAL A 190 1.84 14.59 12.11
N PRO A 191 1.16 14.57 13.27
CA PRO A 191 -0.30 14.53 13.35
C PRO A 191 -0.91 15.93 13.09
N TRP A 192 -0.52 16.56 12.00
CA TRP A 192 -1.01 17.87 11.56
C TRP A 192 -2.35 17.74 10.83
N PRO A 193 -3.28 18.70 10.97
CA PRO A 193 -3.21 19.87 11.87
C PRO A 193 -3.39 19.48 13.34
N PHE A 194 -2.81 20.29 14.22
CA PHE A 194 -2.90 20.06 15.67
C PHE A 194 -4.26 20.43 16.26
N GLU A 195 -5.04 21.22 15.53
CA GLU A 195 -6.38 21.67 15.88
C GLU A 195 -7.30 21.55 14.67
N VAL A 196 -8.53 21.09 14.93
CA VAL A 196 -9.63 21.09 13.97
C VAL A 196 -10.86 21.56 14.72
N THR A 197 -11.62 22.46 14.12
CA THR A 197 -12.83 23.05 14.69
C THR A 197 -14.07 22.55 13.96
N PRO A 198 -15.23 22.43 14.64
CA PRO A 198 -16.48 22.05 13.99
C PRO A 198 -16.83 22.91 12.78
N SER A 199 -16.51 24.21 12.80
CA SER A 199 -16.77 25.16 11.71
C SER A 199 -16.02 24.87 10.41
N GLN A 200 -14.98 24.03 10.44
CA GLN A 200 -14.27 23.60 9.25
C GLN A 200 -14.97 22.46 8.51
N ILE A 201 -15.91 21.77 9.17
CA ILE A 201 -16.76 20.76 8.53
C ILE A 201 -18.04 21.47 8.11
N VAL A 202 -18.20 21.70 6.81
CA VAL A 202 -19.25 22.57 6.28
C VAL A 202 -20.25 21.78 5.45
N SER A 203 -21.54 22.12 5.58
CA SER A 203 -22.56 21.60 4.67
C SER A 203 -22.40 22.19 3.26
N ILE A 204 -22.60 21.34 2.25
CA ILE A 204 -22.67 21.70 0.83
C ILE A 204 -24.16 21.66 0.46
N ASN A 205 -24.87 22.75 0.78
CA ASN A 205 -26.33 22.85 0.80
C ASN A 205 -27.03 22.83 -0.58
N GLU A 206 -26.33 22.54 -1.68
CA GLU A 206 -26.85 22.77 -3.04
C GLU A 206 -26.87 21.53 -3.94
N ILE A 207 -26.53 20.37 -3.41
CA ILE A 207 -26.77 19.10 -4.09
C ILE A 207 -28.11 18.57 -3.56
N ASP A 208 -29.20 18.93 -4.24
CA ASP A 208 -30.56 18.55 -3.88
C ASP A 208 -30.71 17.03 -3.89
N THR A 209 -30.79 16.43 -2.69
CA THR A 209 -30.94 14.97 -2.52
C THR A 209 -32.12 14.59 -1.62
N GLY A 210 -33.03 15.54 -1.35
CA GLY A 210 -34.15 15.41 -0.40
C GLY A 210 -33.75 15.59 1.07
N ASP A 211 -34.74 15.66 1.97
CA ASP A 211 -34.57 16.12 3.36
C ASP A 211 -33.66 15.25 4.27
N ARG A 212 -33.22 14.06 3.82
CA ARG A 212 -32.51 13.07 4.67
C ARG A 212 -31.08 12.77 4.23
N VAL A 213 -30.66 13.21 3.06
CA VAL A 213 -29.29 13.01 2.56
C VAL A 213 -28.68 14.38 2.31
N GLY A 214 -27.44 14.55 2.73
CA GLY A 214 -26.70 15.79 2.56
C GLY A 214 -25.25 15.53 2.20
N TRP A 215 -24.56 16.60 1.84
CA TRP A 215 -23.15 16.56 1.48
C TRP A 215 -22.37 17.51 2.39
N PHE A 216 -21.17 17.10 2.80
CA PHE A 216 -20.29 17.95 3.60
C PHE A 216 -18.91 18.05 2.96
N GLY A 217 -18.21 19.15 3.24
CA GLY A 217 -16.82 19.36 2.86
C GLY A 217 -15.97 19.72 4.07
N TYR A 218 -14.66 19.59 3.91
CA TYR A 218 -13.68 20.09 4.87
C TYR A 218 -13.01 21.35 4.32
N LYS A 219 -12.89 22.38 5.17
CA LYS A 219 -12.21 23.63 4.88
C LYS A 219 -10.91 23.71 5.71
N PRO A 220 -9.75 23.32 5.16
CA PRO A 220 -8.48 23.52 5.83
C PRO A 220 -8.17 25.01 6.02
N ASP A 221 -7.37 25.34 7.03
CA ASP A 221 -6.87 26.69 7.21
C ASP A 221 -5.68 26.93 6.27
N SER A 222 -5.91 27.72 5.23
CA SER A 222 -4.91 28.04 4.20
C SER A 222 -3.86 29.05 4.67
N ASP A 223 -4.09 29.74 5.79
CA ASP A 223 -3.21 30.82 6.24
C ASP A 223 -2.05 30.30 7.11
N LEU A 224 -2.03 28.99 7.39
CA LEU A 224 -1.03 28.33 8.24
C LEU A 224 0.27 27.93 7.50
N ASP A 225 0.51 28.44 6.29
CA ASP A 225 1.66 28.04 5.47
C ASP A 225 3.00 28.24 6.18
N GLU A 226 3.24 29.42 6.76
CA GLU A 226 4.49 29.73 7.46
C GLU A 226 4.64 28.91 8.75
N GLU A 227 3.54 28.69 9.46
CA GLU A 227 3.53 27.88 10.67
C GLU A 227 3.84 26.42 10.36
N LEU A 228 3.18 25.84 9.36
CA LEU A 228 3.40 24.46 8.93
C LEU A 228 4.87 24.24 8.54
N ILE A 229 5.42 25.13 7.71
CA ILE A 229 6.83 25.06 7.28
C ILE A 229 7.76 25.06 8.50
N LYS A 230 7.58 26.02 9.41
CA LYS A 230 8.40 26.13 10.62
C LYS A 230 8.28 24.88 11.50
N VAL A 231 7.06 24.36 11.67
CA VAL A 231 6.80 23.12 12.42
C VAL A 231 7.54 21.95 11.80
N ILE A 232 7.45 21.74 10.49
CA ILE A 232 8.13 20.63 9.81
C ILE A 232 9.66 20.76 9.94
N GLU A 233 10.22 21.94 9.69
CA GLU A 233 11.67 22.16 9.81
C GLU A 233 12.18 21.90 11.23
N GLU A 234 11.48 22.39 12.25
CA GLU A 234 11.85 22.15 13.65
C GLU A 234 11.75 20.67 14.02
N LEU A 235 10.67 19.99 13.62
CA LEU A 235 10.47 18.57 13.92
C LEU A 235 11.51 17.70 13.22
N VAL A 236 11.82 17.96 11.96
CA VAL A 236 12.88 17.25 11.22
C VAL A 236 14.22 17.46 11.91
N ALA A 237 14.62 18.72 12.17
CA ALA A 237 15.90 19.02 12.82
C ALA A 237 16.02 18.43 14.23
N ASN A 238 14.91 18.34 14.97
CA ASN A 238 14.90 17.70 16.29
C ASN A 238 14.96 16.17 16.16
N SER A 239 14.31 15.59 15.16
CA SER A 239 14.34 14.14 14.90
C SER A 239 15.72 13.66 14.44
N GLU A 240 16.39 14.43 13.58
CA GLU A 240 17.76 14.15 13.13
C GLU A 240 18.76 14.11 14.31
N ARG A 241 18.53 14.91 15.36
CA ARG A 241 19.36 14.82 16.59
C ARG A 241 19.15 13.53 17.37
N GLU A 242 17.98 12.91 17.28
CA GLU A 242 17.66 11.67 18.00
C GLU A 242 18.17 10.42 17.25
N VAL A 243 17.98 10.35 15.92
CA VAL A 243 18.24 9.13 15.14
C VAL A 243 19.22 9.30 13.97
N GLY A 244 19.79 10.50 13.80
CA GLY A 244 20.63 10.86 12.66
C GLY A 244 19.80 11.23 11.44
N GLN A 245 19.35 10.22 10.69
CA GLN A 245 18.64 10.42 9.43
C GLN A 245 17.13 10.16 9.59
N VAL A 246 16.30 11.09 9.13
CA VAL A 246 14.87 10.87 8.90
C VAL A 246 14.70 10.47 7.44
N ASP A 247 14.02 9.35 7.20
CA ASP A 247 13.85 8.86 5.83
C ASP A 247 12.59 9.42 5.17
N ILE A 248 11.50 9.50 5.95
CA ILE A 248 10.19 9.88 5.45
C ILE A 248 9.39 10.67 6.49
N VAL A 249 8.70 11.71 6.04
CA VAL A 249 7.69 12.43 6.81
C VAL A 249 6.31 11.97 6.36
N ILE A 250 5.43 11.67 7.32
CA ILE A 250 4.05 11.26 7.05
C ILE A 250 3.09 12.25 7.71
N LEU A 251 2.16 12.80 6.91
CA LEU A 251 1.05 13.63 7.38
C LEU A 251 -0.30 12.96 7.10
N PRO A 252 -1.28 13.07 8.02
CA PRO A 252 -2.62 12.50 7.91
C PRO A 252 -3.42 12.89 6.66
N GLU A 253 -4.56 12.24 6.49
CA GLU A 253 -5.57 12.60 5.49
C GLU A 253 -6.00 14.07 5.65
N THR A 254 -6.16 14.78 4.53
CA THR A 254 -6.58 16.19 4.48
C THR A 254 -5.75 17.16 5.36
N SER A 255 -4.51 16.79 5.66
CA SER A 255 -3.62 17.58 6.52
C SER A 255 -3.12 18.87 5.88
N VAL A 256 -2.98 18.89 4.55
CA VAL A 256 -2.41 20.02 3.80
C VAL A 256 -3.23 20.37 2.56
N THR A 257 -3.12 21.61 2.10
CA THR A 257 -3.57 22.03 0.76
C THR A 257 -2.52 21.67 -0.31
N PRO A 258 -2.85 21.71 -1.61
CA PRO A 258 -1.84 21.48 -2.67
C PRO A 258 -0.66 22.45 -2.60
N GLN A 259 -0.92 23.71 -2.23
CA GLN A 259 0.11 24.74 -2.07
C GLN A 259 1.03 24.43 -0.88
N GLN A 260 0.44 24.01 0.24
CA GLN A 260 1.19 23.59 1.43
C GLN A 260 2.04 22.35 1.15
N TYR A 261 1.48 21.34 0.46
CA TYR A 261 2.23 20.16 0.02
C TYR A 261 3.47 20.55 -0.78
N LYS A 262 3.33 21.43 -1.77
CA LYS A 262 4.46 21.89 -2.59
C LYS A 262 5.57 22.53 -1.73
N LYS A 263 5.21 23.41 -0.81
CA LYS A 263 6.18 24.08 0.08
C LYS A 263 6.87 23.10 1.02
N VAL A 264 6.13 22.18 1.63
CA VAL A 264 6.70 21.13 2.51
C VAL A 264 7.63 20.20 1.71
N LYS A 265 7.20 19.78 0.51
CA LYS A 265 8.02 18.97 -0.40
C LYS A 265 9.35 19.64 -0.71
N GLU A 266 9.35 20.92 -1.09
CA GLU A 266 10.58 21.65 -1.44
C GLU A 266 11.61 21.67 -0.29
N ILE A 267 11.15 21.75 0.96
CA ILE A 267 12.02 21.77 2.14
C ILE A 267 12.58 20.37 2.43
N LEU A 268 11.74 19.34 2.34
CA LEU A 268 12.15 17.95 2.58
C LEU A 268 13.07 17.43 1.47
N ALA A 269 12.79 17.79 0.22
CA ALA A 269 13.61 17.45 -0.95
C ALA A 269 15.07 17.93 -0.79
N ARG A 270 15.28 19.16 -0.29
CA ARG A 270 16.62 19.70 -0.02
C ARG A 270 17.42 18.91 1.02
N ARG A 271 16.74 18.10 1.83
CA ARG A 271 17.33 17.24 2.87
C ARG A 271 17.38 15.77 2.45
N GLY A 272 16.93 15.43 1.24
CA GLY A 272 16.82 14.04 0.80
C GLY A 272 15.76 13.24 1.56
N ILE A 273 14.74 13.91 2.11
CA ILE A 273 13.68 13.28 2.90
C ILE A 273 12.42 13.10 2.04
N SER A 274 11.85 11.90 2.06
CA SER A 274 10.60 11.60 1.36
C SER A 274 9.37 12.11 2.13
N LEU A 275 8.24 12.22 1.45
CA LEU A 275 7.00 12.77 2.01
C LEU A 275 5.79 11.94 1.56
N ILE A 276 4.92 11.56 2.49
CA ILE A 276 3.57 11.07 2.22
C ILE A 276 2.59 11.96 2.96
N ALA A 277 1.71 12.66 2.25
CA ALA A 277 0.78 13.60 2.86
C ALA A 277 -0.64 13.43 2.30
N GLY A 278 -1.64 13.49 3.16
CA GLY A 278 -3.03 13.64 2.72
C GLY A 278 -3.32 15.09 2.34
N VAL A 279 -3.72 15.29 1.08
CA VAL A 279 -4.03 16.58 0.49
C VAL A 279 -5.54 16.76 0.35
N CYS A 280 -6.03 17.94 0.72
CA CYS A 280 -7.42 18.34 0.54
C CYS A 280 -7.51 19.52 -0.43
N GLU A 281 -8.36 19.37 -1.45
CA GLU A 281 -8.87 20.47 -2.26
C GLU A 281 -10.32 20.73 -1.88
N GLN A 282 -10.61 21.96 -1.48
CA GLN A 282 -11.92 22.35 -0.99
C GLN A 282 -12.97 22.35 -2.13
N CYS A 283 -14.21 22.01 -1.79
CA CYS A 283 -15.37 22.22 -2.63
C CYS A 283 -15.52 23.68 -3.09
N ILE A 284 -15.84 23.89 -4.37
CA ILE A 284 -16.06 25.22 -4.96
C ILE A 284 -17.57 25.47 -5.03
N LYS A 285 -18.09 26.40 -4.23
CA LYS A 285 -19.54 26.63 -4.11
C LYS A 285 -20.19 27.10 -5.43
N ASP A 286 -19.55 28.03 -6.12
CA ASP A 286 -20.12 28.71 -7.29
C ASP A 286 -19.79 28.04 -8.63
N ALA A 287 -19.34 26.77 -8.63
CA ALA A 287 -18.98 26.10 -9.87
C ALA A 287 -20.22 25.74 -10.72
N GLU A 288 -20.08 25.85 -12.05
CA GLU A 288 -21.18 25.72 -13.01
C GLU A 288 -21.85 24.34 -13.02
N ASN A 289 -21.12 23.28 -12.68
CA ASN A 289 -21.65 21.91 -12.63
C ASN A 289 -21.33 21.21 -11.31
N VAL A 290 -22.14 20.19 -10.95
CA VAL A 290 -22.04 19.49 -9.66
C VAL A 290 -20.67 18.84 -9.45
N GLU A 291 -20.04 18.31 -10.49
CA GLU A 291 -18.73 17.66 -10.39
C GLU A 291 -17.62 18.66 -10.06
N ALA A 292 -17.65 19.84 -10.67
CA ALA A 292 -16.72 20.94 -10.40
C ALA A 292 -16.94 21.58 -9.01
N ARG A 293 -18.07 21.30 -8.35
CA ARG A 293 -18.31 21.70 -6.96
C ARG A 293 -17.67 20.76 -5.95
N LEU A 294 -17.38 19.51 -6.34
CA LEU A 294 -16.78 18.53 -5.44
C LEU A 294 -15.32 18.89 -5.17
N GLY A 295 -14.89 18.66 -3.93
CA GLY A 295 -13.48 18.75 -3.56
C GLY A 295 -12.68 17.54 -4.04
N LYS A 296 -11.41 17.49 -3.67
CA LYS A 296 -10.56 16.32 -3.83
C LYS A 296 -9.92 15.94 -2.52
N ASN A 297 -9.72 14.64 -2.33
CA ASN A 297 -9.03 14.06 -1.20
C ASN A 297 -8.13 12.94 -1.72
N TYR A 298 -6.83 13.12 -1.57
CA TYR A 298 -5.82 12.23 -2.13
C TYR A 298 -4.55 12.20 -1.30
N ALA A 299 -3.79 11.13 -1.42
CA ALA A 299 -2.42 11.08 -0.94
C ALA A 299 -1.49 11.63 -2.02
N ALA A 300 -0.63 12.57 -1.66
CA ALA A 300 0.50 13.02 -2.47
C ALA A 300 1.80 12.49 -1.86
N MET A 301 2.62 11.86 -2.68
CA MET A 301 3.79 11.11 -2.24
C MET A 301 5.00 11.56 -3.06
N TYR A 302 5.97 12.18 -2.38
CA TYR A 302 7.25 12.55 -2.96
C TYR A 302 8.32 11.59 -2.45
N PHE A 303 9.09 11.02 -3.35
CA PHE A 303 10.22 10.19 -3.00
C PHE A 303 11.52 10.88 -3.43
N ALA A 304 12.40 11.09 -2.45
CA ALA A 304 13.71 11.67 -2.69
C ALA A 304 14.56 10.70 -3.54
N PRO A 305 15.39 11.21 -4.47
CA PRO A 305 16.28 10.37 -5.27
C PRO A 305 17.29 9.65 -4.39
N SER A 306 17.70 8.46 -4.81
CA SER A 306 18.81 7.73 -4.21
C SER A 306 20.14 8.45 -4.47
N GLU A 307 21.10 8.37 -3.54
CA GLU A 307 22.45 8.96 -3.69
C GLU A 307 23.19 8.51 -4.96
N ASN A 308 22.83 7.36 -5.52
CA ASN A 308 23.42 6.81 -6.75
C ASN A 308 22.68 7.19 -8.03
N ALA A 309 21.58 7.94 -7.95
CA ALA A 309 20.90 8.43 -9.14
C ALA A 309 21.74 9.58 -9.72
N GLN A 310 22.53 9.30 -10.76
CA GLN A 310 23.12 10.34 -11.61
C GLN A 310 21.98 11.10 -12.29
N VAL A 311 21.49 12.15 -11.63
CA VAL A 311 20.55 13.07 -12.26
C VAL A 311 21.25 14.40 -12.46
N ASP A 312 21.60 14.65 -13.72
CA ASP A 312 21.95 15.98 -14.19
C ASP A 312 20.73 16.91 -14.00
N SER A 313 20.88 17.91 -13.14
CA SER A 313 20.00 19.07 -12.90
C SER A 313 18.93 18.98 -11.79
N GLU A 314 18.58 20.17 -11.29
CA GLU A 314 17.92 20.55 -10.04
C GLU A 314 16.73 19.66 -9.56
N VAL A 315 16.85 19.11 -8.34
CA VAL A 315 15.76 18.55 -7.50
C VAL A 315 14.93 17.45 -8.20
N ALA A 316 15.57 16.41 -8.71
CA ALA A 316 14.90 15.29 -9.36
C ALA A 316 14.34 14.26 -8.34
N GLY A 317 13.15 14.51 -7.81
CA GLY A 317 12.30 13.45 -7.25
C GLY A 317 10.92 13.49 -7.91
N TYR A 318 10.12 12.44 -7.72
CA TYR A 318 8.85 12.25 -8.43
C TYR A 318 7.67 12.32 -7.47
N ASP A 319 6.57 12.92 -7.93
CA ASP A 319 5.30 12.94 -7.21
C ASP A 319 4.40 11.82 -7.71
N ILE A 320 3.85 11.05 -6.78
CA ILE A 320 2.82 10.04 -7.02
C ILE A 320 1.55 10.48 -6.29
N PHE A 321 0.42 10.42 -6.98
CA PHE A 321 -0.89 10.83 -6.43
C PHE A 321 -1.83 9.63 -6.37
N GLN A 322 -2.59 9.53 -5.28
CA GLN A 322 -3.61 8.49 -5.09
C GLN A 322 -4.90 9.08 -4.54
N HIS A 323 -5.97 9.10 -5.33
CA HIS A 323 -7.27 9.59 -4.87
C HIS A 323 -7.97 8.57 -3.97
N LYS A 324 -8.70 9.08 -2.99
CA LYS A 324 -9.54 8.29 -2.08
C LYS A 324 -10.60 7.52 -2.88
N HIS A 325 -10.83 6.25 -2.54
CA HIS A 325 -11.75 5.39 -3.28
C HIS A 325 -13.19 5.45 -2.76
N HIS A 326 -13.36 5.77 -1.48
CA HIS A 326 -14.65 5.82 -0.80
C HIS A 326 -14.86 7.14 -0.09
N ARG A 327 -16.04 7.74 -0.28
CA ARG A 327 -16.47 8.89 0.51
C ARG A 327 -16.71 8.47 1.95
N TRP A 328 -16.31 9.33 2.88
CA TRP A 328 -16.72 9.17 4.26
C TRP A 328 -18.22 9.47 4.40
N LYS A 329 -18.95 8.53 5.03
CA LYS A 329 -20.33 8.71 5.45
C LYS A 329 -20.36 9.06 6.94
N ILE A 330 -20.94 10.19 7.28
CA ILE A 330 -21.16 10.62 8.66
C ILE A 330 -22.63 10.39 9.04
N ASP A 331 -22.85 9.77 10.20
CA ASP A 331 -24.16 9.55 10.82
C ASP A 331 -24.37 10.40 12.08
N GLU A 332 -25.57 10.28 12.68
CA GLU A 332 -25.94 10.94 13.93
C GLU A 332 -24.89 10.76 15.03
N ARG A 333 -24.41 9.51 15.23
CA ARG A 333 -23.45 9.19 16.29
C ARG A 333 -22.12 9.91 16.07
N GLN A 334 -21.64 9.97 14.83
CA GLN A 334 -20.42 10.70 14.51
C GLN A 334 -20.61 12.21 14.60
N ILE A 335 -21.77 12.74 14.20
CA ILE A 335 -22.11 14.17 14.37
C ILE A 335 -22.05 14.57 15.84
N GLU A 336 -22.66 13.77 16.72
CA GLU A 336 -22.63 13.99 18.16
C GLU A 336 -21.22 13.85 18.72
N THR A 337 -20.49 12.81 18.31
CA THR A 337 -19.13 12.53 18.78
C THR A 337 -18.16 13.66 18.42
N TYR A 338 -18.30 14.27 17.24
CA TYR A 338 -17.42 15.36 16.81
C TYR A 338 -17.96 16.75 17.14
N GLY A 339 -19.12 16.85 17.81
CA GLY A 339 -19.72 18.13 18.17
C GLY A 339 -20.07 19.01 16.96
N ILE A 340 -20.37 18.42 15.81
CA ILE A 340 -20.59 19.13 14.54
C ILE A 340 -22.08 19.34 14.20
N ALA A 341 -22.97 19.12 15.17
CA ALA A 341 -24.42 19.28 15.03
C ALA A 341 -24.85 20.72 14.66
N THR A 342 -23.99 21.72 14.87
CA THR A 342 -24.24 23.11 14.45
C THR A 342 -24.08 23.31 12.95
N GLN A 343 -23.36 22.41 12.28
CA GLN A 343 -23.09 22.47 10.83
C GLN A 343 -23.92 21.44 10.05
N LEU A 344 -24.07 20.23 10.61
CA LEU A 344 -24.75 19.11 9.96
C LEU A 344 -25.94 18.66 10.81
N ASN A 345 -27.11 18.50 10.19
CA ASN A 345 -28.31 18.01 10.88
C ASN A 345 -28.11 16.54 11.33
N PRO A 346 -28.16 16.23 12.65
CA PRO A 346 -27.99 14.86 13.15
C PRO A 346 -29.02 13.86 12.62
N GLN A 347 -30.19 14.31 12.19
CA GLN A 347 -31.25 13.45 11.65
C GLN A 347 -31.00 13.01 10.19
N GLY A 348 -30.00 13.59 9.52
CA GLY A 348 -29.62 13.28 8.15
C GLY A 348 -28.45 12.31 8.05
N ILE A 349 -28.24 11.80 6.85
CA ILE A 349 -27.03 11.07 6.44
C ILE A 349 -26.17 12.02 5.61
N TRP A 350 -24.90 12.14 5.93
CA TRP A 350 -24.00 13.09 5.28
C TRP A 350 -22.86 12.38 4.56
N TRP A 351 -22.70 12.66 3.27
CA TRP A 351 -21.61 12.12 2.46
C TRP A 351 -20.53 13.18 2.19
N GLU A 352 -19.29 12.75 2.20
CA GLU A 352 -18.15 13.60 1.85
C GLU A 352 -18.26 14.06 0.38
N GLY A 353 -18.25 15.37 0.16
CA GLY A 353 -18.39 16.02 -1.14
C GLY A 353 -17.11 16.05 -1.96
N ILE A 354 -16.53 14.88 -2.22
CA ILE A 354 -15.32 14.73 -3.05
C ILE A 354 -15.59 14.01 -4.37
N SER A 355 -14.77 14.31 -5.38
CA SER A 355 -14.73 13.55 -6.64
C SER A 355 -14.06 12.19 -6.43
N LEU A 356 -14.55 11.17 -7.15
CA LEU A 356 -14.03 9.79 -7.14
C LEU A 356 -13.61 9.32 -8.55
N THR A 357 -13.39 10.24 -9.49
CA THR A 357 -13.11 9.90 -10.90
C THR A 357 -11.68 9.44 -11.17
N GLU A 358 -10.72 9.83 -10.33
CA GLU A 358 -9.28 9.59 -10.52
C GLU A 358 -8.73 8.46 -9.63
N ARG A 359 -9.55 7.44 -9.35
CA ARG A 359 -9.19 6.32 -8.46
C ARG A 359 -8.13 5.42 -9.10
N ALA A 360 -7.06 5.17 -8.37
CA ALA A 360 -6.04 4.18 -8.68
C ALA A 360 -5.40 3.69 -7.38
N LEU A 361 -4.81 2.49 -7.39
CA LEU A 361 -4.02 1.99 -6.26
C LEU A 361 -2.55 1.93 -6.65
N ASN A 362 -1.69 2.55 -5.85
CA ASN A 362 -0.26 2.63 -6.11
C ASN A 362 0.51 1.74 -5.13
N PHE A 363 1.37 0.88 -5.68
CA PHE A 363 2.38 0.13 -4.96
C PHE A 363 3.76 0.71 -5.26
N PHE A 364 4.58 0.84 -4.24
CA PHE A 364 5.93 1.41 -4.36
C PHE A 364 6.88 0.75 -3.36
N ALA A 365 8.14 0.61 -3.73
CA ALA A 365 9.18 0.09 -2.84
C ALA A 365 9.91 1.26 -2.16
N LEU A 366 9.74 1.42 -0.84
CA LEU A 366 10.48 2.42 -0.06
C LEU A 366 11.95 2.02 0.14
N ARG A 367 12.18 0.71 0.19
CA ARG A 367 13.48 0.03 0.31
C ARG A 367 13.41 -1.31 -0.43
N ASP A 368 14.55 -1.97 -0.59
CA ASP A 368 14.76 -3.28 -1.24
C ASP A 368 14.04 -4.46 -0.56
N TRP A 369 13.27 -4.18 0.49
CA TRP A 369 12.53 -5.14 1.29
C TRP A 369 11.17 -4.59 1.76
N LEU A 370 10.80 -3.38 1.33
CA LEU A 370 9.66 -2.63 1.87
C LEU A 370 8.72 -2.16 0.76
N CYS A 371 8.01 -3.10 0.17
CA CYS A 371 6.86 -2.82 -0.68
C CYS A 371 5.73 -2.21 0.16
N SER A 372 5.20 -1.10 -0.28
CA SER A 372 4.23 -0.31 0.47
C SER A 372 3.07 0.14 -0.40
N CYS A 373 1.94 0.42 0.24
CA CYS A 373 0.84 1.16 -0.38
C CYS A 373 0.18 2.11 0.64
N VAL A 374 -0.60 3.07 0.14
CA VAL A 374 -1.37 4.00 0.96
C VAL A 374 -2.86 3.67 0.87
N LEU A 375 -3.57 3.73 1.99
CA LEU A 375 -5.04 3.72 2.03
C LEU A 375 -5.52 4.99 2.73
N ILE A 376 -6.67 5.53 2.30
CA ILE A 376 -7.20 6.80 2.82
C ILE A 376 -8.54 6.54 3.50
N CYS A 377 -8.55 6.65 4.83
CA CYS A 377 -9.75 6.52 5.67
C CYS A 377 -10.60 5.30 5.35
N GLU A 378 -11.80 5.52 4.82
CA GLU A 378 -12.77 4.48 4.51
C GLU A 378 -12.19 3.38 3.60
N ASP A 379 -11.15 3.68 2.80
CA ASP A 379 -10.45 2.68 1.98
C ASP A 379 -9.81 1.55 2.79
N LEU A 380 -9.43 1.80 4.06
CA LEU A 380 -8.94 0.77 4.98
C LEU A 380 -10.05 -0.23 5.35
N ALA A 381 -11.30 0.22 5.42
CA ALA A 381 -12.43 -0.59 5.84
C ALA A 381 -13.06 -1.42 4.71
N ARG A 382 -12.83 -1.03 3.46
CA ARG A 382 -13.52 -1.58 2.28
C ARG A 382 -12.67 -2.60 1.54
N ILE A 383 -13.30 -3.69 1.13
CA ILE A 383 -12.64 -4.73 0.33
C ILE A 383 -12.51 -4.28 -1.12
N ASP A 384 -13.57 -3.73 -1.68
CA ASP A 384 -13.57 -3.23 -3.06
C ASP A 384 -13.41 -1.71 -3.04
N PRO A 385 -12.76 -1.09 -4.04
CA PRO A 385 -12.02 -1.74 -5.12
C PRO A 385 -10.56 -2.10 -4.73
N ALA A 386 -9.98 -1.45 -3.70
CA ALA A 386 -8.55 -1.54 -3.42
C ALA A 386 -8.14 -2.77 -2.59
N GLY A 387 -8.95 -3.17 -1.61
CA GLY A 387 -8.62 -4.22 -0.64
C GLY A 387 -8.40 -5.61 -1.24
N GLN A 388 -8.97 -5.92 -2.41
CA GLN A 388 -8.67 -7.17 -3.13
C GLN A 388 -7.23 -7.18 -3.65
N PHE A 389 -6.76 -6.06 -4.21
CA PHE A 389 -5.37 -5.91 -4.66
C PHE A 389 -4.38 -5.92 -3.51
N VAL A 390 -4.69 -5.22 -2.42
CA VAL A 390 -3.85 -5.24 -1.21
C VAL A 390 -3.67 -6.67 -0.71
N ARG A 391 -4.74 -7.48 -0.68
CA ARG A 391 -4.66 -8.89 -0.29
C ARG A 391 -3.90 -9.76 -1.29
N ALA A 392 -4.01 -9.49 -2.59
CA ALA A 392 -3.34 -10.25 -3.64
C ALA A 392 -1.82 -9.99 -3.67
N VAL A 393 -1.44 -8.70 -3.66
CA VAL A 393 -0.05 -8.23 -3.70
C VAL A 393 0.64 -8.45 -2.35
N ALA A 394 -0.11 -8.31 -1.25
CA ALA A 394 0.39 -8.45 0.11
C ALA A 394 1.55 -7.51 0.44
N PRO A 395 1.39 -6.18 0.30
CA PRO A 395 2.47 -5.24 0.56
C PRO A 395 3.00 -5.41 1.99
N ASP A 396 4.30 -5.20 2.18
CA ASP A 396 4.95 -5.32 3.48
C ASP A 396 4.41 -4.28 4.47
N LEU A 397 4.10 -3.07 3.98
CA LEU A 397 3.55 -1.96 4.76
C LEU A 397 2.32 -1.32 4.10
N VAL A 398 1.24 -1.22 4.87
CA VAL A 398 0.08 -0.38 4.54
C VAL A 398 0.10 0.86 5.41
N ILE A 399 0.15 2.03 4.79
CA ILE A 399 0.06 3.33 5.47
C ILE A 399 -1.37 3.87 5.30
N ALA A 400 -2.14 3.86 6.39
CA ALA A 400 -3.50 4.37 6.39
C ALA A 400 -3.52 5.82 6.91
N LEU A 401 -3.80 6.76 6.01
CA LEU A 401 -3.98 8.18 6.32
C LEU A 401 -5.44 8.41 6.71
N LEU A 402 -5.70 8.99 7.88
CA LEU A 402 -7.04 9.10 8.45
C LEU A 402 -7.36 10.52 8.92
N PHE A 403 -8.58 10.96 8.69
CA PHE A 403 -9.19 12.16 9.29
C PHE A 403 -10.34 11.71 10.19
N ASP A 404 -9.98 11.06 11.30
CA ASP A 404 -10.90 10.38 12.21
C ASP A 404 -10.48 10.61 13.67
N GLY A 405 -11.28 10.15 14.63
CA GLY A 405 -10.94 10.24 16.05
C GLY A 405 -9.77 9.34 16.48
N PRO A 406 -9.56 9.14 17.80
CA PRO A 406 -8.42 8.41 18.35
C PRO A 406 -8.12 7.05 17.73
N GLN A 407 -6.84 6.74 17.53
CA GLN A 407 -6.36 5.49 16.92
C GLN A 407 -6.14 4.39 17.97
N ILE A 408 -7.22 3.97 18.62
CA ILE A 408 -7.22 2.99 19.72
C ILE A 408 -7.73 1.61 19.25
N GLN A 409 -7.31 0.55 19.97
CA GLN A 409 -7.57 -0.85 19.61
C GLN A 409 -9.06 -1.20 19.48
N THR A 410 -9.93 -0.51 20.21
CA THR A 410 -11.38 -0.77 20.22
C THR A 410 -12.15 -0.10 19.07
N ARG A 411 -11.47 0.67 18.23
CA ARG A 411 -12.08 1.38 17.09
C ARG A 411 -11.85 0.66 15.78
N TRP A 412 -12.70 0.99 14.80
CA TRP A 412 -12.70 0.39 13.47
C TRP A 412 -11.32 0.36 12.78
N PRO A 413 -10.44 1.39 12.86
CA PRO A 413 -9.16 1.33 12.15
C PRO A 413 -8.30 0.18 12.67
N ALA A 414 -8.35 -0.09 13.97
CA ALA A 414 -7.60 -1.17 14.59
C ALA A 414 -8.11 -2.55 14.19
N TYR A 415 -9.43 -2.72 14.08
CA TYR A 415 -10.02 -3.95 13.55
C TYR A 415 -9.54 -4.22 12.12
N HIS A 416 -9.64 -3.24 11.22
CA HIS A 416 -9.26 -3.44 9.82
C HIS A 416 -7.74 -3.56 9.62
N ALA A 417 -6.94 -2.87 10.42
CA ALA A 417 -5.49 -3.07 10.48
C ALA A 417 -5.14 -4.51 10.92
N THR A 418 -5.89 -5.08 11.87
CA THR A 418 -5.73 -6.48 12.29
C THR A 418 -6.04 -7.43 11.15
N VAL A 419 -7.14 -7.19 10.41
CA VAL A 419 -7.51 -8.02 9.27
C VAL A 419 -6.38 -8.08 8.24
N LEU A 420 -5.73 -6.95 7.91
CA LEU A 420 -4.62 -6.93 6.94
C LEU A 420 -3.32 -7.53 7.50
N ALA A 421 -3.06 -7.38 8.80
CA ALA A 421 -1.92 -8.00 9.47
C ALA A 421 -2.07 -9.51 9.64
N ASP A 422 -3.29 -10.02 9.76
CA ASP A 422 -3.54 -11.44 9.79
C ASP A 422 -3.62 -12.00 8.36
N ASP A 423 -4.27 -11.29 7.42
CA ASP A 423 -4.31 -11.64 6.00
C ASP A 423 -4.31 -10.37 5.11
N PRO A 424 -3.21 -10.08 4.41
CA PRO A 424 -2.20 -11.05 3.96
C PRO A 424 -0.94 -11.18 4.83
N GLY A 425 -0.80 -10.47 5.94
CA GLY A 425 0.46 -10.41 6.68
C GLY A 425 1.14 -9.04 6.62
N SER A 426 0.44 -8.02 6.14
CA SER A 426 0.97 -6.66 6.04
C SER A 426 1.12 -6.02 7.43
N SER A 427 2.21 -5.32 7.66
CA SER A 427 2.24 -4.36 8.76
C SER A 427 1.39 -3.14 8.39
N VAL A 428 0.68 -2.58 9.36
CA VAL A 428 -0.25 -1.47 9.14
C VAL A 428 0.09 -0.33 10.09
N LEU A 429 0.33 0.85 9.53
CA LEU A 429 0.45 2.10 10.26
C LEU A 429 -0.80 2.95 9.99
N THR A 430 -1.59 3.23 11.02
CA THR A 430 -2.65 4.24 10.93
C THR A 430 -2.15 5.57 11.51
N LEU A 431 -2.52 6.68 10.88
CA LEU A 431 -2.19 8.02 11.37
C LEU A 431 -3.34 8.99 11.12
N SER A 432 -3.77 9.65 12.19
CA SER A 432 -4.74 10.74 12.16
C SER A 432 -4.19 12.03 12.76
N CYS A 433 -4.85 13.16 12.45
CA CYS A 433 -4.43 14.45 12.96
C CYS A 433 -4.83 14.63 14.42
N LEU A 434 -4.01 15.36 15.17
CA LEU A 434 -4.25 15.63 16.58
C LEU A 434 -5.53 16.46 16.77
N GLY A 435 -5.86 17.32 15.80
CA GLY A 435 -7.12 18.07 15.80
C GLY A 435 -8.36 17.17 15.83
N MET A 436 -8.46 16.18 14.94
CA MET A 436 -9.63 15.27 14.91
C MET A 436 -9.68 14.32 16.10
N THR A 437 -8.54 13.80 16.55
CA THR A 437 -8.50 12.96 17.75
C THR A 437 -8.94 13.72 19.00
N ARG A 438 -8.62 15.01 19.11
CA ARG A 438 -9.13 15.90 20.16
C ARG A 438 -10.57 16.33 19.95
N LEU A 439 -11.06 16.43 18.72
CA LEU A 439 -12.45 16.77 18.44
C LEU A 439 -13.40 15.64 18.87
N SER A 440 -12.94 14.39 18.91
CA SER A 440 -13.73 13.24 19.32
C SER A 440 -14.10 13.25 20.81
N ARG A 441 -15.40 13.31 21.09
CA ARG A 441 -16.04 13.37 22.41
C ARG A 441 -17.26 12.42 22.47
N PRO A 442 -17.04 11.09 22.49
CA PRO A 442 -18.14 10.13 22.55
C PRO A 442 -18.91 10.22 23.87
N ARG A 443 -20.25 10.34 23.82
CA ARG A 443 -21.13 10.56 24.99
C ARG A 443 -21.01 9.52 26.11
N ASN A 444 -20.67 8.27 25.76
CA ASN A 444 -20.67 7.14 26.70
C ASN A 444 -19.27 6.84 27.29
N MET A 445 -18.30 7.74 27.13
CA MET A 445 -16.98 7.63 27.76
C MET A 445 -16.83 8.68 28.86
N LYS A 446 -16.07 8.32 29.91
CA LYS A 446 -15.70 9.26 30.96
C LYS A 446 -14.70 10.28 30.42
N ASP A 447 -14.71 11.49 30.95
CA ASP A 447 -13.76 12.55 30.55
C ASP A 447 -12.30 12.14 30.71
N SER A 448 -11.98 11.32 31.72
CA SER A 448 -10.64 10.73 31.90
C SER A 448 -10.21 9.90 30.70
N ASP A 449 -11.10 9.03 30.21
CA ASP A 449 -10.83 8.08 29.14
C ASP A 449 -10.77 8.81 27.79
N ILE A 450 -11.60 9.84 27.62
CA ILE A 450 -11.54 10.77 26.49
C ILE A 450 -10.19 11.50 26.49
N HIS A 451 -9.78 12.07 27.62
CA HIS A 451 -8.51 12.77 27.71
C HIS A 451 -7.33 11.83 27.41
N GLU A 452 -7.34 10.62 27.95
CA GLU A 452 -6.29 9.63 27.71
C GLU A 452 -6.17 9.19 26.25
N SER A 453 -7.30 9.06 25.54
CA SER A 453 -7.34 8.62 24.15
C SER A 453 -7.17 9.77 23.15
N SER A 454 -7.51 11.01 23.51
CA SER A 454 -7.50 12.19 22.62
C SER A 454 -6.14 12.54 21.99
N ARG A 455 -5.05 11.93 22.47
CA ARG A 455 -3.69 12.10 21.94
C ARG A 455 -3.11 10.84 21.31
N VAL A 456 -3.91 9.78 21.18
CA VAL A 456 -3.55 8.58 20.42
C VAL A 456 -3.79 8.85 18.95
N VAL A 457 -2.76 9.38 18.28
CA VAL A 457 -2.85 9.88 16.90
C VAL A 457 -2.58 8.80 15.87
N GLY A 458 -1.95 7.69 16.26
CA GLY A 458 -1.64 6.61 15.34
C GLY A 458 -1.64 5.25 16.03
N MET A 459 -1.61 4.21 15.23
CA MET A 459 -1.44 2.85 15.69
C MET A 459 -0.59 2.06 14.70
N TRP A 460 0.33 1.28 15.23
CA TRP A 460 1.06 0.26 14.49
C TRP A 460 0.46 -1.11 14.80
N ARG A 461 0.29 -1.95 13.77
CA ARG A 461 -0.03 -3.37 13.91
C ARG A 461 0.83 -4.16 12.93
N ASP A 462 1.70 -5.03 13.45
CA ASP A 462 2.43 -6.01 12.62
C ASP A 462 2.08 -7.43 13.04
N PRO A 463 2.22 -8.45 12.17
CA PRO A 463 1.82 -9.82 12.45
C PRO A 463 2.50 -10.45 13.67
N ARG A 464 3.63 -9.90 14.16
CA ARG A 464 4.47 -10.53 15.18
C ARG A 464 4.35 -9.90 16.57
N LYS A 465 4.49 -8.59 16.66
CA LYS A 465 4.50 -7.82 17.92
C LYS A 465 3.13 -7.30 18.31
N GLY A 466 2.11 -7.46 17.47
CA GLY A 466 0.76 -7.04 17.81
C GLY A 466 0.54 -5.54 17.62
N HIS A 467 -0.24 -4.94 18.51
CA HIS A 467 -0.63 -3.53 18.42
C HIS A 467 0.25 -2.64 19.28
N VAL A 468 0.67 -1.50 18.72
CA VAL A 468 1.32 -0.40 19.45
C VAL A 468 0.56 0.89 19.18
N GLN A 469 -0.03 1.48 20.21
CA GLN A 469 -0.68 2.79 20.12
C GLN A 469 0.34 3.92 20.20
N ILE A 470 0.24 4.90 19.30
CA ILE A 470 1.13 6.05 19.22
C ILE A 470 0.44 7.22 19.91
N LYS A 471 0.63 7.31 21.23
CA LYS A 471 0.12 8.39 22.08
C LYS A 471 1.16 9.50 22.20
N ILE A 472 0.89 10.68 21.64
CA ILE A 472 1.81 11.82 21.73
C ILE A 472 1.72 12.44 23.14
N PRO A 473 2.82 12.55 23.91
CA PRO A 473 2.83 13.26 25.19
C PRO A 473 2.42 14.73 25.05
N THR A 474 1.99 15.36 26.15
CA THR A 474 1.44 16.73 26.13
C THR A 474 2.44 17.79 25.71
N ASP A 475 3.72 17.59 26.02
CA ASP A 475 4.87 18.45 25.71
C ASP A 475 5.50 18.14 24.35
N LYS A 476 4.94 17.18 23.59
CA LYS A 476 5.44 16.73 22.29
C LYS A 476 4.42 16.99 21.20
N ALA A 477 4.91 17.05 19.97
CA ALA A 477 4.13 17.40 18.78
C ALA A 477 4.10 16.30 17.72
N ALA A 478 5.13 15.46 17.66
CA ALA A 478 5.22 14.37 16.68
C ALA A 478 5.80 13.09 17.28
N ALA A 479 5.70 12.00 16.52
CA ALA A 479 6.31 10.72 16.85
C ALA A 479 7.32 10.34 15.77
N LEU A 480 8.47 9.81 16.19
CA LEU A 480 9.49 9.27 15.30
C LEU A 480 9.52 7.74 15.50
N LEU A 481 8.97 7.04 14.51
CA LEU A 481 8.85 5.59 14.49
C LEU A 481 9.99 5.00 13.66
N THR A 482 10.76 4.10 14.25
CA THR A 482 11.73 3.28 13.51
C THR A 482 11.15 1.89 13.33
N ILE A 483 11.13 1.43 12.08
CA ILE A 483 10.82 0.05 11.72
C ILE A 483 12.08 -0.63 11.20
N THR A 484 12.17 -1.94 11.40
CA THR A 484 13.29 -2.75 10.91
C THR A 484 12.78 -3.94 10.12
N ARG A 485 13.57 -4.41 9.15
CA ARG A 485 13.30 -5.67 8.47
C ARG A 485 13.35 -6.80 9.49
N PHE A 486 12.34 -7.67 9.45
CA PHE A 486 12.45 -8.99 10.03
C PHE A 486 12.37 -10.02 8.92
N GLU A 487 13.09 -11.12 9.06
CA GLU A 487 13.13 -12.19 8.08
C GLU A 487 12.40 -13.42 8.61
N SER A 488 11.44 -13.91 7.83
CA SER A 488 10.71 -15.15 8.06
C SER A 488 10.78 -16.04 6.84
N LEU A 489 10.95 -17.33 7.08
CA LEU A 489 10.73 -18.34 6.05
C LEU A 489 9.24 -18.38 5.70
N GLY A 490 8.90 -17.83 4.53
CA GLY A 490 7.59 -18.04 3.91
C GLY A 490 7.61 -19.34 3.13
N ALA A 491 6.48 -20.04 3.10
CA ALA A 491 6.31 -21.22 2.24
C ALA A 491 4.99 -21.10 1.49
N THR A 492 5.03 -21.51 0.22
CA THR A 492 3.81 -21.73 -0.55
C THR A 492 3.04 -22.93 -0.02
N ALA A 493 1.78 -23.06 -0.44
CA ALA A 493 0.90 -24.19 -0.13
C ALA A 493 1.50 -25.56 -0.45
N ASP A 494 2.35 -25.64 -1.47
CA ASP A 494 3.06 -26.84 -1.90
C ASP A 494 4.42 -27.04 -1.22
N GLY A 495 4.77 -26.17 -0.25
CA GLY A 495 5.95 -26.31 0.59
C GLY A 495 7.24 -25.76 -0.03
N ARG A 496 7.16 -25.00 -1.14
CA ARG A 496 8.32 -24.28 -1.67
C ARG A 496 8.64 -23.11 -0.74
N SER A 497 9.73 -23.24 0.00
CA SER A 497 10.30 -22.13 0.75
C SER A 497 11.13 -21.25 -0.16
N ASN A 498 11.12 -19.96 0.11
CA ASN A 498 12.10 -19.04 -0.48
C ASN A 498 13.43 -19.15 0.28
N ASP A 499 14.53 -19.31 -0.44
CA ASP A 499 15.87 -19.06 0.10
C ASP A 499 16.14 -17.54 0.20
N GLN A 500 15.34 -16.73 -0.52
CA GLN A 500 15.29 -15.29 -0.34
C GLN A 500 14.52 -14.98 0.94
N LEU A 501 15.19 -14.35 1.90
CA LEU A 501 14.62 -13.99 3.20
C LEU A 501 13.39 -13.07 3.01
N MET A 502 12.20 -13.65 2.87
CA MET A 502 10.94 -12.90 2.88
C MET A 502 10.71 -12.33 4.27
N GLY A 503 10.03 -11.20 4.37
CA GLY A 503 10.02 -10.48 5.63
C GLY A 503 9.24 -9.19 5.58
N GLY A 504 8.61 -8.85 6.69
CA GLY A 504 7.89 -7.58 6.84
C GLY A 504 8.61 -6.62 7.79
N PRO A 505 8.29 -5.32 7.73
CA PRO A 505 8.71 -4.38 8.75
C PRO A 505 8.09 -4.75 10.09
N VAL A 506 8.89 -4.70 11.15
CA VAL A 506 8.41 -4.81 12.52
C VAL A 506 8.69 -3.51 13.26
N PHE A 507 7.84 -3.20 14.24
CA PHE A 507 8.09 -2.10 15.16
C PHE A 507 9.45 -2.28 15.84
N SER A 508 10.32 -1.27 15.82
CA SER A 508 11.61 -1.29 16.51
C SER A 508 11.61 -0.34 17.70
N SER A 509 11.48 0.96 17.45
CA SER A 509 11.51 2.00 18.49
C SER A 509 10.58 3.16 18.17
N LEU A 510 10.21 3.91 19.21
CA LEU A 510 9.35 5.09 19.11
C LEU A 510 9.89 6.20 20.01
N PHE A 511 10.17 7.36 19.44
CA PHE A 511 10.54 8.59 20.15
C PHE A 511 9.47 9.66 19.95
N TYR A 512 9.38 10.61 20.86
CA TYR A 512 8.45 11.72 20.75
C TYR A 512 9.20 13.03 20.63
N ILE A 513 8.86 13.79 19.59
CA ILE A 513 9.59 14.97 19.16
C ILE A 513 8.78 16.20 19.56
N GLY A 514 9.42 17.11 20.28
CA GLY A 514 8.83 18.38 20.70
C GLY A 514 9.14 19.49 19.69
N LEU A 515 8.32 20.54 19.74
CA LEU A 515 8.67 21.85 19.19
C LEU A 515 9.42 22.64 20.27
N LYS A 516 10.21 23.64 19.88
CA LYS A 516 10.79 24.54 20.89
C LYS A 516 9.64 25.26 21.61
N PRO A 517 9.76 25.54 22.93
CA PRO A 517 8.80 26.39 23.61
C PRO A 517 8.70 27.73 22.86
N ARG A 518 7.46 28.13 22.54
CA ARG A 518 7.20 29.45 21.93
C ARG A 518 7.45 30.57 22.92
#